data_AF-A0A822YV96-F1
#
_entry.id   AF-A0A822YV96-F1
#
_cell.length_a   1.000
_cell.length_b   1.000
_cell.length_c   1.000
_cell.angle_alpha   90.00
_cell.angle_beta   90.00
_cell.angle_gamma   90.00
#
_symmetry.space_group_name_H-M   'P 1'
#
loop_
_entity.id
_entity.type
_entity.pdbx_description
1 polymer ?
#
loop_
_entity_poly.entity_id
_entity_poly.type
_entity_poly.pdbx_seq_one_letter_code
_entity_poly.pdbx_strand_id
1 'polypeptide(L)'
;MVDIESSGSANRIKKCAFDLLSMGDLMDDEDSWDLIGRDLRLRSTFLYCDFNQVISRASEEQKKPLTDLANRLFHYIDEVTPEFCTPLWFVNVGRTIG
;
A
#
# COMPACT_ATOMS: atom_id res chain seq x y z
N MET A 1 4.89 -17.22 18.44
CA MET A 1 4.16 -16.06 17.91
C MET A 1 5.17 -15.24 17.13
N VAL A 2 4.99 -15.05 15.82
CA VAL A 2 5.87 -14.13 15.09
C VAL A 2 5.40 -12.73 15.44
N ASP A 3 6.25 -11.95 16.11
CA ASP A 3 5.96 -10.55 16.41
C ASP A 3 5.96 -9.75 15.10
N ILE A 4 4.80 -9.73 14.44
CA ILE A 4 4.55 -8.92 13.24
C ILE A 4 4.93 -7.47 13.51
N GLU A 5 4.67 -7.00 14.73
CA GLU A 5 4.98 -5.64 15.18
C GLU A 5 6.47 -5.30 15.17
N SER A 6 7.37 -6.28 15.37
CA SER A 6 8.83 -6.08 15.32
C SER A 6 9.43 -6.34 13.94
N SER A 7 8.61 -6.72 12.96
CA SER A 7 9.10 -7.02 11.61
C SER A 7 9.49 -5.75 10.85
N GLY A 8 10.59 -5.82 10.09
CA GLY A 8 11.02 -4.70 9.23
C GLY A 8 9.95 -4.25 8.24
N SER A 9 9.10 -5.18 7.76
CA SER A 9 7.96 -4.86 6.89
C SER A 9 6.89 -4.05 7.60
N ALA A 10 6.51 -4.40 8.84
CA ALA A 10 5.55 -3.62 9.60
C ALA A 10 6.06 -2.19 9.90
N ASN A 11 7.35 -2.04 10.19
CA ASN A 11 7.97 -0.71 10.37
C ASN A 11 7.94 0.11 9.09
N ARG A 12 8.22 -0.50 7.93
CA ARG A 12 8.11 0.20 6.64
C ARG A 12 6.67 0.57 6.27
N ILE A 13 5.69 -0.28 6.58
CA ILE A 13 4.26 0.06 6.43
C ILE A 13 3.91 1.27 7.30
N LYS A 14 4.28 1.26 8.59
CA LYS A 14 4.04 2.37 9.52
C LYS A 14 4.67 3.67 9.02
N LYS A 15 5.93 3.61 8.56
CA LYS A 15 6.61 4.77 7.97
C LYS A 15 5.92 5.26 6.70
N CYS A 16 5.53 4.35 5.81
CA CYS A 16 4.83 4.71 4.58
C CYS A 16 3.50 5.41 4.90
N ALA A 17 2.75 4.92 5.89
CA ALA A 17 1.51 5.57 6.32
C ALA A 17 1.75 7.01 6.83
N PHE A 18 2.84 7.23 7.59
CA PHE A 18 3.22 8.58 8.02
C PHE A 18 3.59 9.48 6.84
N ASP A 19 4.46 9.00 5.96
CA ASP A 19 4.90 9.75 4.77
C ASP A 19 3.70 10.12 3.87
N LEU A 20 2.74 9.21 3.70
CA LEU A 20 1.51 9.45 2.92
C LEU A 20 0.64 10.56 3.53
N LEU A 21 0.50 10.59 4.86
CA LEU A 21 -0.25 11.63 5.53
C LEU A 21 0.45 12.99 5.41
N SER A 22 1.78 13.01 5.48
CA SER A 22 2.57 14.24 5.30
C SER A 22 2.60 14.76 3.86
N MET A 23 2.34 13.91 2.86
CA MET A 23 2.24 14.36 1.46
C MET A 23 1.01 15.25 1.21
N GLY A 24 -0.03 15.14 2.05
CA GLY A 24 -1.21 16.02 1.95
C GLY A 24 -0.87 17.50 2.06
N ASP A 25 0.18 17.84 2.79
CA ASP A 25 0.65 19.22 2.97
C ASP A 25 1.42 19.77 1.74
N LEU A 26 1.70 18.93 0.74
CA LEU A 26 2.45 19.27 -0.48
C LEU A 26 1.56 19.40 -1.72
N MET A 27 0.24 19.31 -1.55
CA MET A 27 -0.76 19.26 -2.64
C MET A 27 -1.28 20.64 -3.05
N ASP A 28 -0.38 21.60 -3.28
CA ASP A 28 -0.77 22.99 -3.56
C ASP A 28 -1.20 23.26 -5.02
N ASP A 29 -0.75 22.44 -5.98
CA ASP A 29 -1.06 22.60 -7.41
C ASP A 29 -1.03 21.27 -8.21
N GLU A 30 -1.53 21.29 -9.45
CA GLU A 30 -1.68 20.12 -10.33
C GLU A 30 -0.34 19.47 -10.71
N ASP A 31 0.72 20.27 -10.91
CA ASP A 31 2.07 19.75 -11.18
C ASP A 31 2.64 18.98 -9.97
N SER A 32 2.30 19.40 -8.75
CA SER A 32 2.65 18.70 -7.52
C SER A 32 1.92 17.35 -7.40
N TRP A 33 0.67 17.27 -7.86
CA TRP A 33 -0.09 16.01 -7.89
C TRP A 33 0.53 14.96 -8.81
N ASP A 34 1.06 15.37 -9.95
CA ASP A 34 1.76 14.46 -10.88
C ASP A 34 3.04 13.87 -10.25
N LEU A 35 3.83 14.70 -9.56
CA LEU A 35 5.04 14.26 -8.87
C LEU A 35 4.70 13.34 -7.69
N ILE A 36 3.71 13.72 -6.88
CA ILE A 36 3.23 12.92 -5.75
C ILE A 36 2.66 11.58 -6.24
N GLY A 37 1.90 11.57 -7.33
CA GLY A 37 1.34 10.37 -7.93
C GLY A 37 2.41 9.38 -8.39
N ARG A 38 3.50 9.88 -8.99
CA ARG A 38 4.65 9.04 -9.37
C ARG A 38 5.38 8.44 -8.16
N ASP A 39 5.61 9.24 -7.12
CA ASP A 39 6.24 8.75 -5.87
C ASP A 39 5.34 7.74 -5.16
N LEU A 40 4.03 8.02 -5.10
CA LEU A 40 3.02 7.14 -4.53
C LEU A 40 2.98 5.78 -5.23
N ARG A 41 3.07 5.75 -6.56
CA ARG A 41 3.13 4.49 -7.34
C ARG A 41 4.39 3.69 -7.04
N LEU A 42 5.53 4.35 -6.93
CA LEU A 42 6.79 3.67 -6.59
C LEU A 42 6.68 3.05 -5.20
N ARG A 43 6.19 3.81 -4.22
CA ARG A 43 5.99 3.36 -2.84
C ARG A 43 4.98 2.23 -2.73
N SER A 44 3.87 2.29 -3.48
CA SER A 44 2.82 1.27 -3.44
C SER A 44 3.34 -0.12 -3.84
N THR A 45 4.28 -0.17 -4.79
CA THR A 45 4.94 -1.43 -5.20
C THR A 45 5.70 -2.09 -4.05
N PHE A 46 6.48 -1.31 -3.28
CA PHE A 46 7.19 -1.83 -2.11
C PHE A 46 6.23 -2.15 -0.96
N LEU A 47 5.21 -1.31 -0.77
CA LEU A 47 4.20 -1.47 0.25
C LEU A 47 3.42 -2.78 0.06
N TYR A 48 3.14 -3.17 -1.18
CA TYR A 48 2.49 -4.43 -1.51
C TYR A 48 3.31 -5.63 -1.05
N CYS A 49 4.62 -5.62 -1.32
CA CYS A 49 5.54 -6.66 -0.85
C CYS A 49 5.61 -6.74 0.69
N ASP A 50 5.51 -5.59 1.36
CA ASP A 50 5.49 -5.54 2.83
C ASP A 50 4.18 -6.06 3.41
N PHE A 51 3.03 -5.67 2.83
CA PHE A 51 1.73 -6.21 3.22
C PHE A 51 1.64 -7.72 3.00
N ASN A 52 2.10 -8.23 1.86
CA ASN A 52 2.13 -9.67 1.60
C ASN A 52 2.95 -10.42 2.66
N GLN A 53 4.12 -9.90 3.04
CA GLN A 53 4.92 -10.51 4.10
C GLN A 53 4.22 -10.47 5.45
N VAL A 54 3.60 -9.34 5.82
CA VAL A 54 2.86 -9.19 7.08
C VAL A 54 1.65 -10.13 7.13
N ILE A 55 0.84 -10.17 6.07
CA ILE A 55 -0.34 -11.03 5.94
C ILE A 55 0.06 -12.51 5.98
N SER A 56 1.11 -12.90 5.25
CA SER A 56 1.57 -14.30 5.23
C SER A 56 2.01 -14.83 6.60
N ARG A 57 2.48 -13.94 7.48
CA ARG A 57 2.93 -14.26 8.84
C ARG A 57 1.84 -14.06 9.90
N ALA A 58 0.70 -13.50 9.53
CA ALA A 58 -0.42 -13.26 10.43
C ALA A 58 -1.13 -14.56 10.83
N SER A 59 -1.77 -14.56 12.01
CA SER A 59 -2.67 -15.64 12.38
C SER A 59 -3.89 -15.66 11.45
N GLU A 60 -4.54 -16.81 11.31
CA GLU A 60 -5.71 -16.97 10.42
C GLU A 60 -6.82 -15.93 10.71
N GLU A 61 -7.05 -15.61 11.98
CA GLU A 61 -8.02 -14.59 12.42
C GLU A 61 -7.64 -13.17 11.95
N GLN A 62 -6.35 -12.88 11.82
CA GLN A 62 -5.82 -11.57 11.43
C GLN A 62 -5.62 -11.42 9.92
N LYS A 63 -5.48 -12.52 9.18
CA LYS A 63 -5.23 -12.49 7.72
C LYS A 63 -6.31 -11.75 6.95
N LYS A 64 -7.58 -12.07 7.22
CA LYS A 64 -8.72 -11.44 6.53
C LYS A 64 -8.78 -9.92 6.75
N PRO A 65 -8.82 -9.39 7.99
CA PRO A 65 -8.89 -7.94 8.18
C PRO A 65 -7.66 -7.20 7.63
N LEU A 66 -6.46 -7.80 7.69
CA LEU A 66 -5.26 -7.21 7.08
C LEU A 66 -5.33 -7.17 5.56
N THR A 67 -5.86 -8.24 4.94
CA THR A 67 -6.06 -8.30 3.49
C THR A 67 -7.11 -7.28 3.02
N ASP A 68 -8.23 -7.17 3.73
CA ASP A 68 -9.28 -6.19 3.43
C ASP A 68 -8.76 -4.75 3.56
N LEU A 69 -7.94 -4.47 4.58
CA LEU A 69 -7.28 -3.18 4.74
C LEU A 69 -6.31 -2.88 3.59
N ALA A 70 -5.46 -3.83 3.24
CA ALA A 70 -4.50 -3.68 2.14
C ALA A 70 -5.22 -3.41 0.82
N ASN A 71 -6.24 -4.22 0.50
CA ASN A 71 -7.03 -4.06 -0.72
C ASN A 71 -7.69 -2.67 -0.80
N ARG A 72 -8.28 -2.20 0.31
CA ARG A 72 -8.90 -0.87 0.35
C ARG A 72 -7.89 0.26 0.16
N LEU A 73 -6.72 0.15 0.80
CA LEU A 73 -5.64 1.12 0.63
C LEU A 73 -5.17 1.18 -0.83
N PHE A 74 -4.90 0.03 -1.44
CA PHE A 74 -4.42 -0.05 -2.81
C PHE A 74 -5.47 0.40 -3.84
N HIS A 75 -6.76 0.16 -3.57
CA HIS A 75 -7.84 0.71 -4.37
C HIS A 75 -7.85 2.24 -4.38
N TYR A 76 -7.71 2.90 -3.21
CA TYR A 76 -7.67 4.36 -3.17
C TYR A 76 -6.39 4.94 -3.78
N ILE A 77 -5.25 4.25 -3.64
CA ILE A 77 -4.01 4.64 -4.34
C ILE A 77 -4.23 4.62 -5.85
N ASP A 78 -4.92 3.62 -6.38
CA ASP A 78 -5.25 3.50 -7.79
C ASP A 78 -6.18 4.63 -8.26
N GLU A 79 -7.24 4.93 -7.49
CA GLU A 79 -8.19 6.02 -7.80
C GLU A 79 -7.52 7.40 -7.87
N VAL A 80 -6.50 7.67 -7.04
CA VAL A 80 -5.76 8.95 -7.04
C VAL A 80 -4.55 8.95 -7.98
N THR A 81 -4.23 7.82 -8.64
CA THR A 81 -3.14 7.73 -9.63
C THR A 81 -3.56 7.06 -10.97
N PRO A 82 -4.69 7.47 -11.57
CA PRO A 82 -5.34 6.73 -12.66
C PRO A 82 -4.53 6.70 -13.97
N GLU A 83 -3.75 7.74 -14.28
CA GLU A 83 -2.99 7.82 -15.54
C GLU A 83 -1.71 6.97 -15.56
N PHE A 84 -1.30 6.45 -14.41
CA PHE A 84 0.02 5.82 -14.26
C PHE A 84 -0.05 4.39 -13.71
N CYS A 85 -1.25 3.87 -13.42
CA CYS A 85 -1.46 2.55 -12.83
C CYS A 85 -1.97 1.51 -13.84
N THR A 86 -1.14 1.11 -14.78
CA THR A 86 -1.23 -0.28 -15.27
C THR A 86 0.15 -0.91 -15.34
N PRO A 87 0.60 -1.50 -14.23
CA PRO A 87 1.35 -2.73 -14.30
C PRO A 87 0.35 -3.89 -14.07
N LEU A 88 0.35 -4.84 -14.99
CA LEU A 88 -0.54 -6.01 -15.14
C LEU A 88 -0.78 -6.87 -13.87
N TRP A 89 -0.19 -6.55 -12.73
CA TRP A 89 -0.39 -7.23 -11.44
C TRP A 89 -1.59 -6.72 -10.64
N PHE A 90 -2.08 -5.49 -10.85
CA PHE A 90 -3.25 -4.97 -10.12
C PHE A 90 -4.58 -5.60 -10.55
N VAL A 91 -4.73 -5.95 -11.84
CA VAL A 91 -5.94 -6.62 -12.38
C VAL A 91 -6.18 -7.98 -11.70
N ASN A 92 -5.16 -8.59 -11.09
CA ASN A 92 -5.27 -9.84 -10.35
C ASN A 92 -5.41 -9.69 -8.83
N VAL A 93 -5.37 -8.49 -8.24
CA VAL A 93 -5.61 -8.34 -6.79
C VAL A 93 -7.07 -8.67 -6.41
N GLY A 94 -7.99 -8.60 -7.39
CA GLY A 94 -9.36 -9.14 -7.28
C GLY A 94 -9.48 -10.67 -7.44
N ARG A 95 -8.38 -11.39 -7.74
CA ARG A 95 -8.32 -12.85 -7.73
C ARG A 95 -7.11 -13.33 -6.95
N THR A 96 -7.39 -13.74 -5.72
CA THR A 96 -6.56 -14.59 -4.86
C THR A 96 -5.28 -13.95 -4.31
N ILE A 97 -5.44 -13.14 -3.26
CA ILE A 97 -4.75 -13.50 -2.03
C ILE A 97 -5.67 -14.50 -1.32
N GLY A 98 -5.43 -15.78 -1.60
CA GLY A 98 -6.08 -16.94 -0.99
C GLY A 98 -5.00 -17.87 -0.45
#